data_AF-A0A7L2G8R0-F1
#
_entry.id   AF-A0A7L2G8R0-F1
#
_cell.length_a   1.000
_cell.length_b   1.000
_cell.length_c   1.000
_cell.angle_alpha   90.00
_cell.angle_beta   90.00
_cell.angle_gamma   90.00
#
_symmetry.space_group_name_H-M   'P 1'
#
loop_
_entity.id
_entity.type
_entity.pdbx_description
1 polymer ?
#
loop_
_entity_poly.entity_id
_entity_poly.type
_entity_poly.pdbx_seq_one_letter_code
_entity_poly.pdbx_strand_id
1 'polypeptide(L)'
;ERAVVRCVPSEPKLSLRFVLPDGSARHMQRDQAEPLGRALARIATNAAKGRGKAAKKREKARAEGGPAGEAAAAAPPAVRLFSRDGEAVAEEVPNAAAWQDGAMLQIGEAQYRVERNPPALTELQLPRSLLAGFPVCPKVSAEFAAPQHCLFRWYREQRPAAGGGAAAGADGPAWVEAAGDERVFTPCNALVGLRLKLRCTPGDGAQRYGLPREVESSGPVEAGPGACTFDSRHLYTKKVCGDGSIRAVSYNILADTYAQTEFSRTVLYPYCAPYALELDYRQNLLKKELAGYSADLICLQEVDKSVFVDSLAPALDAFGLEGLFKIKEKQHEGLATFYRTDKFSLLSQHDIPFSEALVSDPLHKELCDKLARYPLVQEKVLQRSSVLQVSVLQSTTDPSRKICVANTHLYWHPKGGNIRLIQVAVALSHIKHIACDLYPSIPIIFCGDFNSTPSSGTYSFINSGAIAEDHEDWVSNGEEEKCNMLLSHPFKLLSACGEPAYTNYVGGFHGCLDYIFIDRNTLEVEQVIPLPSHEEVTSHQALPSVSHPSDHIALICDLKWK
;
A
#
# COMPACT_ATOMS: atom_id res chain seq x y z
N GLU A 1 16.28 -18.68 -30.09
CA GLU A 1 15.48 -17.56 -29.54
C GLU A 1 14.72 -18.02 -28.30
N ARG A 2 13.87 -17.19 -27.68
CA ARG A 2 13.06 -17.58 -26.51
C ARG A 2 11.57 -17.68 -26.84
N ALA A 3 10.89 -18.62 -26.19
CA ALA A 3 9.44 -18.72 -26.16
C ALA A 3 8.97 -18.59 -24.71
N VAL A 4 8.31 -17.48 -24.38
CA VAL A 4 7.79 -17.22 -23.05
C VAL A 4 6.42 -17.87 -22.89
N VAL A 5 6.27 -18.68 -21.85
CA VAL A 5 5.01 -19.32 -21.50
C VAL A 5 4.58 -18.85 -20.12
N ARG A 6 3.44 -18.15 -20.03
CA ARG A 6 2.80 -17.82 -18.75
C ARG A 6 1.67 -18.79 -18.50
N CYS A 7 1.81 -19.60 -17.44
CA CYS A 7 0.89 -20.66 -17.04
C CYS A 7 0.70 -20.59 -15.52
N VAL A 8 -0.47 -20.09 -15.09
CA VAL A 8 -0.84 -19.95 -13.67
C VAL A 8 -1.91 -21.00 -13.34
N PRO A 9 -1.75 -21.84 -12.31
CA PRO A 9 -2.71 -22.91 -12.00
C PRO A 9 -4.15 -22.46 -11.78
N SER A 10 -4.36 -21.25 -11.27
CA SER A 10 -5.69 -20.67 -11.03
C SER A 10 -6.37 -20.12 -12.29
N GLU A 11 -5.68 -20.07 -13.43
CA GLU A 11 -6.22 -19.55 -14.67
C GLU A 11 -6.56 -20.71 -15.63
N PRO A 12 -7.67 -20.63 -16.39
CA PRO A 12 -8.05 -21.70 -17.32
C PRO A 12 -7.17 -21.75 -18.57
N LYS A 13 -6.45 -20.66 -18.87
CA LYS A 13 -5.63 -20.51 -20.07
C LYS A 13 -4.18 -20.23 -19.72
N LEU A 14 -3.29 -20.67 -20.60
CA LEU A 14 -1.90 -20.21 -20.63
C LEU A 14 -1.69 -19.29 -21.84
N SER A 15 -0.67 -18.45 -21.77
CA SER A 15 -0.25 -17.61 -22.90
C SER A 15 1.15 -17.99 -23.39
N LEU A 16 1.34 -18.00 -24.70
CA LEU A 16 2.62 -18.22 -25.36
C LEU A 16 3.02 -16.98 -26.15
N ARG A 17 4.28 -16.55 -26.00
CA ARG A 17 4.87 -15.42 -26.71
C ARG A 17 6.24 -15.77 -27.28
N PHE A 18 6.46 -15.52 -28.55
CA PHE A 18 7.76 -15.69 -29.22
C PHE A 18 7.80 -14.82 -30.48
N VAL A 19 9.00 -14.57 -31.01
CA VAL A 19 9.20 -13.85 -32.26
C VAL A 19 9.54 -14.88 -33.33
N LEU A 20 9.04 -14.73 -34.56
CA LEU A 20 9.42 -15.61 -35.66
C LEU A 20 10.68 -15.07 -36.36
N PRO A 21 11.39 -15.86 -37.19
CA PRO A 21 12.62 -15.40 -37.84
C PRO A 21 12.41 -14.24 -38.81
N ASP A 22 11.16 -13.94 -39.18
CA ASP A 22 10.77 -12.77 -39.97
C ASP A 22 10.59 -11.50 -39.11
N GLY A 23 10.93 -11.55 -37.82
CA GLY A 23 10.78 -10.48 -36.85
C GLY A 23 9.35 -10.32 -36.30
N SER A 24 8.40 -11.13 -36.75
CA SER A 24 7.00 -10.96 -36.36
C SER A 24 6.70 -11.60 -35.00
N ALA A 25 6.25 -10.80 -34.04
CA ALA A 25 5.82 -11.29 -32.74
C ALA A 25 4.55 -12.13 -32.85
N ARG A 26 4.49 -13.21 -32.07
CA ARG A 26 3.32 -14.09 -31.93
C ARG A 26 2.93 -14.13 -30.47
N HIS A 27 1.63 -13.93 -30.25
CA HIS A 27 0.99 -14.07 -28.95
C HIS A 27 -0.26 -14.92 -29.14
N MET A 28 -0.41 -15.96 -28.30
CA MET A 28 -1.62 -16.79 -28.31
C MET A 28 -1.98 -17.23 -26.90
N GLN A 29 -3.27 -17.43 -26.68
CA GLN A 29 -3.80 -18.06 -25.47
C GLN A 29 -4.38 -19.42 -25.81
N ARG A 30 -4.03 -20.44 -25.02
CA ARG A 30 -4.54 -21.81 -25.15
C ARG A 30 -5.11 -22.26 -23.82
N ASP A 31 -6.09 -23.15 -23.88
CA ASP A 31 -6.61 -23.80 -22.69
C ASP A 31 -5.53 -24.70 -22.09
N GLN A 32 -5.38 -24.66 -20.77
CA GLN A 32 -4.36 -25.42 -20.03
C GLN A 32 -4.59 -26.93 -20.11
N ALA A 33 -5.85 -27.38 -20.18
CA ALA A 33 -6.24 -28.78 -20.27
C ALA A 33 -6.28 -29.28 -21.71
N GLU A 34 -6.20 -28.39 -22.71
CA GLU A 34 -6.19 -28.79 -24.11
C GLU A 34 -4.91 -29.56 -24.48
N PRO A 35 -5.03 -30.61 -25.32
CA PRO A 35 -3.88 -31.33 -25.87
C PRO A 35 -2.89 -30.42 -26.61
N LEU A 36 -1.59 -30.62 -26.36
CA LEU A 36 -0.48 -29.91 -26.98
C LEU A 36 -0.58 -29.84 -28.52
N GLY A 37 -0.98 -30.93 -29.17
CA GLY A 37 -1.07 -31.01 -30.64
C GLY A 37 -1.92 -29.90 -31.25
N ARG A 38 -2.99 -29.47 -30.57
CA ARG A 38 -3.82 -28.36 -31.04
C ARG A 38 -3.10 -27.02 -30.97
N ALA A 39 -2.27 -26.81 -29.95
CA ALA A 39 -1.42 -25.61 -29.84
C ALA A 39 -0.33 -25.61 -30.93
N LEU A 40 0.34 -26.74 -31.15
CA LEU A 40 1.39 -26.87 -32.19
C LEU A 40 0.82 -26.67 -33.60
N ALA A 41 -0.34 -27.26 -33.91
CA ALA A 41 -1.03 -27.06 -35.19
C ALA A 41 -1.39 -25.58 -35.42
N ARG A 42 -1.79 -24.86 -34.36
CA ARG A 42 -2.08 -23.43 -34.43
C ARG A 42 -0.81 -22.61 -34.69
N ILE A 43 0.31 -22.96 -34.05
CA ILE A 43 1.62 -22.35 -34.31
C ILE A 43 2.02 -22.56 -35.77
N ALA A 44 1.92 -23.78 -36.29
CA ALA A 44 2.26 -24.13 -37.68
C ALA A 44 1.45 -23.29 -38.68
N THR A 45 0.12 -23.20 -38.45
CA THR A 45 -0.80 -22.40 -39.28
C THR A 45 -0.42 -20.92 -39.27
N ASN A 46 -0.07 -20.36 -38.11
CA ASN A 46 0.31 -18.96 -37.98
C ASN A 46 1.68 -18.64 -38.60
N ALA A 47 2.61 -19.58 -38.56
CA ALA A 47 3.93 -19.45 -39.18
C ALA A 47 3.82 -19.44 -40.73
N ALA A 48 2.97 -20.30 -41.30
CA ALA A 48 2.72 -20.33 -42.75
C ALA A 48 2.15 -19.01 -43.29
N LYS A 49 1.20 -18.39 -42.56
CA LYS A 49 0.59 -17.11 -42.94
C LYS A 49 1.60 -15.95 -43.00
N GLY A 50 2.61 -15.94 -42.13
CA GLY A 50 3.68 -14.93 -42.14
C GLY A 50 4.54 -14.99 -43.40
N ARG A 51 4.96 -16.21 -43.77
CA ARG A 51 5.78 -16.46 -44.97
C ARG A 51 5.05 -16.07 -46.26
N GLY A 52 3.75 -16.35 -46.37
CA GLY A 52 2.94 -15.94 -47.52
C GLY A 52 2.84 -14.42 -47.72
N LYS A 53 2.79 -13.64 -46.63
CA LYS A 53 2.79 -12.17 -46.70
C LYS A 53 4.15 -11.61 -47.12
N ALA A 54 5.25 -12.18 -46.62
CA ALA A 54 6.61 -11.78 -46.99
C ALA A 54 6.91 -12.08 -48.47
N ALA A 55 6.46 -13.24 -48.98
CA ALA A 55 6.58 -13.61 -50.38
C ALA A 55 5.84 -12.62 -51.29
N LYS A 56 4.56 -12.30 -51.00
CA LYS A 56 3.78 -11.29 -51.74
C LYS A 56 4.41 -9.91 -51.73
N LYS A 57 5.04 -9.48 -50.62
CA LYS A 57 5.73 -8.18 -50.53
C LYS A 57 6.99 -8.13 -51.41
N ARG A 58 7.73 -9.25 -51.51
CA ARG A 58 8.89 -9.39 -52.42
C ARG A 58 8.49 -9.47 -53.89
N GLU A 59 7.37 -10.13 -54.20
CA GLU A 59 6.82 -10.20 -55.55
C GLU A 59 6.34 -8.82 -56.03
N LYS A 60 5.65 -8.06 -55.16
CA LYS A 60 5.20 -6.71 -55.48
C LYS A 60 6.34 -5.70 -55.65
N ALA A 61 7.52 -5.97 -55.06
CA ALA A 61 8.74 -5.20 -55.28
C ALA A 61 9.50 -5.62 -56.55
N ARG A 62 9.20 -6.79 -57.12
CA ARG A 62 9.80 -7.30 -58.38
C ARG A 62 8.91 -7.09 -59.61
N ALA A 63 7.60 -6.92 -59.42
CA ALA A 63 6.65 -6.75 -60.50
C ALA A 63 6.34 -5.26 -60.77
N GLU A 64 7.28 -4.55 -61.38
CA GLU A 64 6.95 -3.52 -62.37
C GLU A 64 6.90 -4.22 -63.74
N GLY A 65 5.74 -4.80 -64.08
CA GLY A 65 5.45 -5.33 -65.41
C GLY A 65 5.25 -6.85 -65.50
N GLY A 66 4.05 -7.33 -65.14
CA GLY A 66 3.58 -8.68 -65.47
C GLY A 66 2.42 -9.16 -64.58
N PRO A 67 1.46 -9.98 -65.08
CA PRO A 67 0.25 -10.31 -64.34
C PRO A 67 0.54 -11.17 -63.11
N ALA A 68 -0.18 -10.90 -62.02
CA ALA A 68 -0.02 -11.55 -60.73
C ALA A 68 -0.39 -13.05 -60.79
N GLY A 69 0.61 -13.92 -60.67
CA GLY A 69 0.39 -15.35 -60.42
C GLY A 69 -0.14 -15.58 -59.00
N GLU A 70 -1.06 -16.53 -58.84
CA GLU A 70 -1.50 -16.99 -57.53
C GLU A 70 -0.32 -17.65 -56.79
N ALA A 71 0.23 -16.94 -55.79
CA ALA A 71 1.25 -17.50 -54.91
C ALA A 71 0.69 -18.74 -54.18
N ALA A 72 1.22 -19.92 -54.52
CA ALA A 72 0.90 -21.18 -53.86
C ALA A 72 1.09 -21.06 -52.34
N ALA A 73 0.10 -21.51 -51.57
CA ALA A 73 0.16 -21.49 -50.11
C ALA A 73 1.35 -22.36 -49.64
N ALA A 74 2.37 -21.73 -49.05
CA ALA A 74 3.52 -22.43 -48.50
C ALA A 74 3.06 -23.47 -47.46
N ALA A 75 3.54 -24.72 -47.60
CA ALA A 75 3.23 -25.79 -46.65
C ALA A 75 3.57 -25.37 -45.21
N PRO A 76 2.74 -25.72 -44.21
CA PRO A 76 3.02 -25.39 -42.81
C PRO A 76 4.36 -25.99 -42.38
N PRO A 77 5.23 -25.22 -41.68
CA PRO A 77 6.45 -25.78 -41.13
C PRO A 77 6.12 -26.86 -40.10
N ALA A 78 6.97 -27.88 -39.99
CA ALA A 78 6.89 -28.84 -38.90
C ALA A 78 7.07 -28.12 -37.56
N VAL A 79 6.16 -28.36 -36.60
CA VAL A 79 6.22 -27.77 -35.26
C VAL A 79 6.23 -28.89 -34.23
N ARG A 80 7.24 -28.92 -33.37
CA ARG A 80 7.40 -29.93 -32.33
C ARG A 80 7.88 -29.29 -31.04
N LEU A 81 7.55 -29.90 -29.91
CA LEU A 81 8.07 -29.53 -28.61
C LEU A 81 8.93 -30.69 -28.09
N PHE A 82 10.12 -30.37 -27.62
CA PHE A 82 11.01 -31.33 -26.97
C PHE A 82 11.13 -30.99 -25.49
N SER A 83 11.18 -32.01 -24.64
CA SER A 83 11.47 -31.86 -23.22
C SER A 83 12.88 -31.30 -23.01
N ARG A 84 13.21 -30.96 -21.76
CA ARG A 84 14.56 -30.53 -21.40
C ARG A 84 15.63 -31.57 -21.74
N ASP A 85 15.25 -32.85 -21.72
CA ASP A 85 16.14 -33.98 -22.00
C ASP A 85 16.26 -34.28 -23.50
N GLY A 86 15.55 -33.54 -24.36
CA GLY A 86 15.59 -33.69 -25.82
C GLY A 86 14.56 -34.67 -26.39
N GLU A 87 13.69 -35.25 -25.55
CA GLU A 87 12.65 -36.18 -25.97
C GLU A 87 11.43 -35.43 -26.54
N ALA A 88 10.83 -35.96 -27.61
CA ALA A 88 9.63 -35.35 -28.18
C ALA A 88 8.44 -35.45 -27.21
N VAL A 89 7.81 -34.31 -26.89
CA VAL A 89 6.61 -34.28 -26.04
C VAL A 89 5.41 -34.71 -26.86
N ALA A 90 4.67 -35.68 -26.37
CA ALA A 90 3.54 -36.26 -27.08
C ALA A 90 2.35 -35.28 -27.21
N GLU A 91 1.61 -35.36 -28.30
CA GLU A 91 0.60 -34.36 -28.68
C GLU A 91 -0.65 -34.37 -27.80
N GLU A 92 -0.91 -35.48 -27.12
CA GLU A 92 -2.01 -35.68 -26.17
C GLU A 92 -1.74 -35.07 -24.80
N VAL A 93 -0.48 -34.74 -24.49
CA VAL A 93 -0.10 -34.15 -23.20
C VAL A 93 -0.82 -32.79 -23.06
N PRO A 94 -1.51 -32.52 -21.92
CA PRO A 94 -2.13 -31.23 -21.69
C PRO A 94 -1.12 -30.10 -21.73
N ASN A 95 -1.51 -28.95 -22.29
CA ASN A 95 -0.65 -27.76 -22.40
C ASN A 95 0.05 -27.40 -21.08
N ALA A 96 -0.65 -27.42 -19.93
CA ALA A 96 -0.04 -27.10 -18.63
C ALA A 96 1.12 -28.04 -18.22
N ALA A 97 1.10 -29.29 -18.69
CA ALA A 97 2.12 -30.29 -18.43
C ALA A 97 3.21 -30.31 -19.54
N ALA A 98 2.84 -29.97 -20.77
CA ALA A 98 3.75 -29.99 -21.91
C ALA A 98 4.79 -28.85 -21.88
N TRP A 99 4.34 -27.62 -21.61
CA TRP A 99 5.18 -26.42 -21.68
C TRP A 99 6.02 -26.21 -20.42
N GLN A 100 7.08 -26.99 -20.28
CA GLN A 100 8.00 -26.90 -19.14
C GLN A 100 9.16 -25.92 -19.36
N ASP A 101 9.69 -25.37 -18.27
CA ASP A 101 10.87 -24.50 -18.33
C ASP A 101 12.08 -25.27 -18.90
N GLY A 102 12.77 -24.66 -19.86
CA GLY A 102 13.90 -25.29 -20.55
C GLY A 102 13.53 -26.27 -21.66
N ALA A 103 12.25 -26.54 -21.92
CA ALA A 103 11.81 -27.26 -23.11
C ALA A 103 12.22 -26.53 -24.41
N MET A 104 12.23 -27.23 -25.55
CA MET A 104 12.62 -26.66 -26.83
C MET A 104 11.47 -26.71 -27.83
N LEU A 105 10.93 -25.56 -28.20
CA LEU A 105 9.97 -25.45 -29.29
C LEU A 105 10.73 -25.33 -30.61
N GLN A 106 10.45 -26.22 -31.55
CA GLN A 106 10.99 -26.20 -32.90
C GLN A 106 9.89 -25.78 -33.89
N ILE A 107 10.18 -24.81 -34.76
CA ILE A 107 9.31 -24.36 -35.85
C ILE A 107 10.13 -24.36 -37.16
N GLY A 108 10.02 -25.43 -37.94
CA GLY A 108 10.92 -25.68 -39.06
C GLY A 108 12.36 -25.83 -38.57
N GLU A 109 13.26 -24.97 -39.03
CA GLU A 109 14.66 -24.93 -38.61
C GLU A 109 14.89 -24.05 -37.37
N ALA A 110 13.92 -23.20 -37.00
CA ALA A 110 14.06 -22.29 -35.88
C ALA A 110 13.80 -23.01 -34.54
N GLN A 111 14.66 -22.74 -33.55
CA GLN A 111 14.57 -23.31 -32.21
C GLN A 111 14.38 -22.20 -31.15
N TYR A 112 13.44 -22.44 -30.24
CA TYR A 112 13.05 -21.54 -29.16
C TYR A 112 13.13 -22.26 -27.83
N ARG A 113 14.00 -21.79 -26.94
CA ARG A 113 14.03 -22.28 -25.57
C ARG A 113 12.80 -21.73 -24.84
N VAL A 114 12.03 -22.62 -24.23
CA VAL A 114 10.85 -22.28 -23.44
C VAL A 114 11.30 -21.72 -22.10
N GLU A 115 10.82 -20.52 -21.79
CA GLU A 115 10.92 -19.88 -20.48
C GLU A 115 9.51 -19.89 -19.87
N ARG A 116 9.26 -20.80 -18.93
CA ARG A 116 7.98 -20.90 -18.24
C ARG A 116 7.98 -19.98 -17.03
N ASN A 117 6.96 -19.15 -16.94
CA ASN A 117 6.72 -18.20 -15.86
C ASN A 117 8.00 -17.41 -15.52
N PRO A 118 8.67 -16.77 -16.51
CA PRO A 118 9.85 -15.99 -16.21
C PRO A 118 9.45 -14.79 -15.33
N PRO A 119 10.34 -14.34 -14.42
CA PRO A 119 10.18 -13.10 -13.68
C PRO A 119 9.77 -11.96 -14.63
N ALA A 120 8.70 -11.24 -14.34
CA ALA A 120 8.26 -10.14 -15.20
C ALA A 120 7.64 -9.00 -14.40
N LEU A 121 7.99 -7.76 -14.75
CA LEU A 121 7.39 -6.57 -14.16
C LEU A 121 6.04 -6.28 -14.82
N THR A 122 4.97 -6.35 -14.04
CA THR A 122 3.63 -5.92 -14.46
C THR A 122 3.50 -4.40 -14.37
N GLU A 123 4.09 -3.80 -13.34
CA GLU A 123 4.05 -2.35 -13.09
C GLU A 123 5.42 -1.83 -12.64
N LEU A 124 5.81 -0.67 -13.17
CA LEU A 124 7.00 0.07 -12.77
C LEU A 124 6.71 1.56 -12.96
N GLN A 125 6.54 2.30 -11.86
CA GLN A 125 6.21 3.72 -11.90
C GLN A 125 7.04 4.51 -10.87
N LEU A 126 7.40 5.74 -11.24
CA LEU A 126 8.01 6.71 -10.33
C LEU A 126 6.97 7.70 -9.79
N PRO A 127 7.16 8.24 -8.57
CA PRO A 127 6.35 9.34 -8.07
C PRO A 127 6.39 10.56 -8.99
N ARG A 128 5.30 11.33 -8.99
CA ARG A 128 5.18 12.54 -9.82
C ARG A 128 6.06 13.69 -9.34
N SER A 129 6.08 13.91 -8.02
CA SER A 129 6.90 14.92 -7.36
C SER A 129 8.08 14.25 -6.64
N LEU A 130 9.27 14.83 -6.80
CA LEU A 130 10.53 14.34 -6.24
C LEU A 130 11.20 15.47 -5.47
N LEU A 131 11.43 15.29 -4.16
CA LEU A 131 12.07 16.30 -3.33
C LEU A 131 13.48 15.84 -2.89
N ALA A 132 14.46 16.76 -2.95
CA ALA A 132 15.78 16.50 -2.39
C ALA A 132 15.70 16.24 -0.87
N GLY A 133 16.31 15.14 -0.42
CA GLY A 133 16.26 14.67 0.97
C GLY A 133 15.06 13.79 1.31
N PHE A 134 14.19 13.48 0.35
CA PHE A 134 13.00 12.64 0.54
C PHE A 134 13.11 11.35 -0.29
N PRO A 135 12.68 10.20 0.24
CA PRO A 135 12.85 8.92 -0.44
C PRO A 135 11.93 8.82 -1.66
N VAL A 136 12.52 8.53 -2.82
CA VAL A 136 11.81 8.17 -4.04
C VAL A 136 11.50 6.68 -3.99
N CYS A 137 10.24 6.37 -3.67
CA CYS A 137 9.76 4.99 -3.58
C CYS A 137 9.00 4.60 -4.86
N PRO A 138 9.60 3.81 -5.78
CA PRO A 138 8.92 3.36 -6.98
C PRO A 138 7.82 2.34 -6.65
N LYS A 139 6.71 2.42 -7.39
CA LYS A 139 5.70 1.37 -7.42
C LYS A 139 6.19 0.26 -8.32
N VAL A 140 6.44 -0.91 -7.73
CA VAL A 140 6.97 -2.10 -8.41
C VAL A 140 6.01 -3.23 -8.18
N SER A 141 5.42 -3.75 -9.25
CA SER A 141 4.63 -4.98 -9.20
C SER A 141 5.18 -5.96 -10.22
N ALA A 142 5.26 -7.22 -9.81
CA ALA A 142 5.88 -8.25 -10.61
C ALA A 142 5.10 -9.57 -10.50
N GLU A 143 5.16 -10.35 -11.56
CA GLU A 143 4.69 -11.73 -11.59
C GLU A 143 5.88 -12.68 -11.63
N PHE A 144 5.79 -13.79 -10.89
CA PHE A 144 6.86 -14.78 -10.74
C PHE A 144 8.20 -14.16 -10.30
N ALA A 145 8.12 -13.08 -9.54
CA ALA A 145 9.24 -12.29 -9.06
C ALA A 145 8.81 -11.58 -7.78
N ALA A 146 9.76 -11.28 -6.91
CA ALA A 146 9.52 -10.48 -5.72
C ALA A 146 10.42 -9.24 -5.74
N PRO A 147 9.94 -8.06 -5.32
CA PRO A 147 10.74 -6.83 -5.32
C PRO A 147 12.10 -6.99 -4.61
N GLN A 148 12.20 -7.77 -3.52
CA GLN A 148 13.47 -8.01 -2.83
C GLN A 148 14.51 -8.81 -3.65
N HIS A 149 14.09 -9.44 -4.75
CA HIS A 149 14.95 -10.22 -5.64
C HIS A 149 15.19 -9.50 -6.98
N CYS A 150 14.55 -8.35 -7.18
CA CYS A 150 14.78 -7.51 -8.34
C CYS A 150 16.12 -6.76 -8.22
N LEU A 151 16.72 -6.44 -9.36
CA LEU A 151 17.90 -5.57 -9.43
C LEU A 151 17.46 -4.16 -9.82
N PHE A 152 17.88 -3.17 -9.04
CA PHE A 152 17.57 -1.76 -9.29
C PHE A 152 18.85 -1.01 -9.69
N ARG A 153 18.73 -0.07 -10.63
CA ARG A 153 19.79 0.87 -10.97
C ARG A 153 19.20 2.23 -11.24
N TRP A 154 19.75 3.24 -10.58
CA TRP A 154 19.32 4.62 -10.73
C TRP A 154 20.24 5.39 -11.67
N TYR A 155 19.64 6.30 -12.42
CA TYR A 155 20.32 7.21 -13.32
C TYR A 155 19.79 8.62 -13.11
N ARG A 156 20.64 9.60 -13.38
CA ARG A 156 20.28 11.01 -13.42
C ARG A 156 20.53 11.59 -14.80
N GLU A 157 19.80 12.63 -15.13
CA GLU A 157 20.05 13.43 -16.33
C GLU A 157 21.44 14.08 -16.27
N GLN A 158 22.14 14.10 -17.40
CA GLN A 158 23.40 14.83 -17.54
C GLN A 158 23.11 16.33 -17.61
N ARG A 159 23.80 17.14 -16.78
CA ARG A 159 23.69 18.59 -16.88
C ARG A 159 24.19 19.05 -18.27
N PRO A 160 23.47 19.98 -18.94
CA PRO A 160 24.00 20.64 -20.12
C PRO A 160 25.35 21.30 -19.79
N ALA A 161 26.34 21.19 -20.69
CA ALA A 161 27.62 21.84 -20.50
C ALA A 161 27.43 23.37 -20.39
N ALA A 162 27.96 23.97 -19.32
CA ALA A 162 27.87 25.42 -19.10
C ALA A 162 28.56 26.16 -20.27
N GLY A 163 27.79 26.86 -21.10
CA GLY A 163 28.29 27.70 -22.20
C GLY A 163 28.00 27.22 -23.62
N GLY A 164 27.35 26.08 -23.82
CA GLY A 164 26.96 25.61 -25.14
C GLY A 164 25.48 25.85 -25.42
N GLY A 165 25.15 26.90 -26.18
CA GLY A 165 23.87 26.97 -26.88
C GLY A 165 23.81 25.86 -27.91
N ALA A 166 23.40 24.66 -27.52
CA ALA A 166 23.17 23.55 -28.42
C ALA A 166 21.73 23.11 -28.25
N ALA A 167 20.98 23.26 -29.34
CA ALA A 167 19.68 22.63 -29.52
C ALA A 167 19.76 21.17 -29.08
N ALA A 168 18.73 20.68 -28.39
CA ALA A 168 18.56 19.27 -28.11
C ALA A 168 18.84 18.48 -29.40
N GLY A 169 19.90 17.67 -29.40
CA GLY A 169 20.21 16.80 -30.52
C GLY A 169 19.04 15.85 -30.78
N ALA A 170 19.03 15.26 -31.98
CA ALA A 170 18.02 14.26 -32.36
C ALA A 170 18.03 13.00 -31.46
N ASP A 171 19.08 12.80 -30.66
CA ASP A 171 19.18 11.81 -29.58
C ASP A 171 18.86 12.51 -28.25
N GLY A 172 17.89 12.00 -27.50
CA GLY A 172 17.38 12.61 -26.26
C GLY A 172 18.38 12.77 -25.10
N PRO A 173 17.89 12.97 -23.86
CA PRO A 173 18.76 13.26 -22.70
C PRO A 173 19.81 12.16 -22.47
N ALA A 174 21.06 12.57 -22.27
CA ALA A 174 22.13 11.66 -21.85
C ALA A 174 21.96 11.31 -20.36
N TRP A 175 21.99 10.02 -20.04
CA TRP A 175 21.81 9.48 -18.69
C TRP A 175 23.14 9.05 -18.07
N VAL A 176 23.39 9.46 -16.82
CA VAL A 176 24.57 9.05 -16.05
C VAL A 176 24.11 8.20 -14.87
N GLU A 177 24.75 7.05 -14.65
CA GLU A 177 24.47 6.18 -13.51
C GLU A 177 24.65 6.96 -12.20
N ALA A 178 23.61 6.95 -11.37
CA ALA A 178 23.63 7.49 -10.03
C ALA A 178 24.12 6.40 -9.07
N ALA A 179 24.70 6.78 -7.93
CA ALA A 179 25.09 5.81 -6.92
C ALA A 179 23.85 5.13 -6.31
N GLY A 180 23.86 3.80 -6.24
CA GLY A 180 22.84 3.00 -5.56
C GLY A 180 22.26 1.88 -6.41
N ASP A 181 22.14 0.70 -5.81
CA ASP A 181 21.53 -0.53 -6.34
C ASP A 181 20.23 -0.92 -5.58
N GLU A 182 19.79 -0.04 -4.69
CA GLU A 182 18.59 -0.19 -3.87
C GLU A 182 17.31 0.19 -4.61
N ARG A 183 16.18 -0.37 -4.15
CA ARG A 183 14.84 -0.02 -4.67
C ARG A 183 14.51 1.45 -4.46
N VAL A 184 14.87 2.00 -3.29
CA VAL A 184 14.60 3.38 -2.90
C VAL A 184 15.82 4.24 -3.16
N PHE A 185 15.61 5.43 -3.70
CA PHE A 185 16.67 6.41 -3.91
C PHE A 185 16.31 7.74 -3.27
N THR A 186 17.23 8.32 -2.48
CA THR A 186 17.01 9.63 -1.85
C THR A 186 17.90 10.66 -2.54
N PRO A 187 17.36 11.52 -3.43
CA PRO A 187 18.15 12.51 -4.13
C PRO A 187 18.69 13.58 -3.18
N CYS A 188 19.93 14.02 -3.38
CA CYS A 188 20.52 15.12 -2.62
C CYS A 188 20.35 16.46 -3.35
N ASN A 189 20.70 17.57 -2.69
CA ASN A 189 20.58 18.93 -3.26
C ASN A 189 21.36 19.12 -4.58
N ALA A 190 22.41 18.33 -4.83
CA ALA A 190 23.16 18.39 -6.10
C ALA A 190 22.34 17.90 -7.31
N LEU A 191 21.24 17.17 -7.07
CA LEU A 191 20.35 16.64 -8.11
C LEU A 191 19.15 17.54 -8.42
N VAL A 192 18.95 18.62 -7.66
CA VAL A 192 17.87 19.59 -7.93
C VAL A 192 17.99 20.12 -9.36
N GLY A 193 16.86 20.11 -10.07
CA GLY A 193 16.73 20.47 -11.48
C GLY A 193 17.02 19.34 -12.47
N LEU A 194 17.35 18.13 -12.02
CA LEU A 194 17.62 16.97 -12.90
C LEU A 194 16.51 15.94 -12.80
N ARG A 195 16.18 15.30 -13.92
CA ARG A 195 15.30 14.12 -13.93
C ARG A 195 16.05 12.86 -13.49
N LEU A 196 15.29 11.88 -13.01
CA LEU A 196 15.77 10.57 -12.62
C LEU A 196 15.23 9.49 -13.56
N LYS A 197 15.98 8.39 -13.71
CA LYS A 197 15.54 7.19 -14.40
C LYS A 197 15.87 5.97 -13.55
N LEU A 198 14.91 5.06 -13.46
CA LEU A 198 15.06 3.78 -12.78
C LEU A 198 15.05 2.66 -13.80
N ARG A 199 16.06 1.79 -13.77
CA ARG A 199 16.06 0.49 -14.45
C ARG A 199 15.83 -0.61 -13.42
N CYS A 200 14.79 -1.41 -13.61
CA CYS A 200 14.47 -2.56 -12.77
C CYS A 200 14.53 -3.85 -13.58
N THR A 201 15.25 -4.86 -13.07
CA THR A 201 15.30 -6.21 -13.64
C THR A 201 14.60 -7.17 -12.69
N PRO A 202 13.44 -7.76 -13.04
CA PRO A 202 12.71 -8.63 -12.13
C PRO A 202 13.46 -9.94 -11.88
N GLY A 203 13.46 -10.43 -10.63
CA GLY A 203 14.09 -11.69 -10.25
C GLY A 203 13.23 -12.52 -9.28
N ASP A 204 13.44 -13.83 -9.25
CA ASP A 204 12.68 -14.80 -8.43
C ASP A 204 13.43 -15.36 -7.21
N GLY A 205 14.65 -14.87 -6.94
CA GLY A 205 15.49 -15.37 -5.86
C GLY A 205 16.29 -16.64 -6.20
N ALA A 206 15.96 -17.34 -7.30
CA ALA A 206 16.72 -18.47 -7.82
C ALA A 206 17.77 -18.05 -8.86
N GLN A 207 18.20 -16.78 -8.81
CA GLN A 207 19.07 -16.13 -9.80
C GLN A 207 18.54 -16.18 -11.24
N ARG A 208 17.23 -16.39 -11.44
CA ARG A 208 16.60 -16.19 -12.75
C ARG A 208 16.14 -14.74 -12.81
N TYR A 209 16.42 -14.11 -13.94
CA TYR A 209 16.07 -12.72 -14.19
C TYR A 209 15.25 -12.60 -15.48
N GLY A 210 14.24 -11.74 -15.42
CA GLY A 210 13.42 -11.38 -16.56
C GLY A 210 14.03 -10.25 -17.39
N LEU A 211 13.21 -9.73 -18.31
CA LEU A 211 13.60 -8.58 -19.12
C LEU A 211 13.57 -7.30 -18.28
N PRO A 212 14.64 -6.47 -18.31
CA PRO A 212 14.66 -5.20 -17.60
C PRO A 212 13.64 -4.22 -18.21
N ARG A 213 13.06 -3.37 -17.36
CA ARG A 213 12.29 -2.19 -17.79
C ARG A 213 12.90 -0.94 -17.21
N GLU A 214 12.74 0.16 -17.94
CA GLU A 214 13.18 1.49 -17.52
C GLU A 214 11.96 2.42 -17.40
N VAL A 215 12.02 3.36 -16.46
CA VAL A 215 11.05 4.43 -16.29
C VAL A 215 11.76 5.74 -15.94
N GLU A 216 11.36 6.84 -16.55
CA GLU A 216 11.88 8.18 -16.28
C GLU A 216 10.90 8.98 -15.42
N SER A 217 11.41 9.89 -14.60
CA SER A 217 10.56 10.80 -13.82
C SER A 217 9.84 11.80 -14.73
N SER A 218 8.60 12.13 -14.38
CA SER A 218 7.80 13.11 -15.11
C SER A 218 8.34 14.53 -15.00
N GLY A 219 9.00 14.84 -13.89
CA GLY A 219 9.61 16.14 -13.60
C GLY A 219 11.00 16.01 -12.98
N PRO A 220 11.74 17.12 -12.87
CA PRO A 220 13.03 17.15 -12.19
C PRO A 220 12.87 17.03 -10.67
N VAL A 221 13.97 16.74 -9.97
CA VAL A 221 14.04 16.86 -8.51
C VAL A 221 13.90 18.32 -8.11
N GLU A 222 13.02 18.60 -7.16
CA GLU A 222 12.79 19.92 -6.56
C GLU A 222 13.49 20.03 -5.19
N ALA A 223 13.63 21.26 -4.69
CA ALA A 223 14.17 21.47 -3.34
C ALA A 223 13.14 21.04 -2.29
N GLY A 224 13.59 20.34 -1.24
CA GLY A 224 12.73 20.03 -0.09
C GLY A 224 12.48 21.26 0.83
N PRO A 225 11.55 21.16 1.79
CA PRO A 225 11.20 22.25 2.74
C PRO A 225 12.30 22.71 3.70
N GLY A 226 13.47 22.08 3.71
CA GLY A 226 14.41 22.21 4.81
C GLY A 226 14.01 21.29 5.97
N ALA A 227 13.91 21.83 7.19
CA ALA A 227 13.59 21.05 8.37
C ALA A 227 12.10 20.71 8.44
N CYS A 228 11.80 19.44 8.73
CA CYS A 228 10.46 18.95 9.04
C CYS A 228 10.35 18.62 10.53
N THR A 229 9.14 18.70 11.08
CA THR A 229 8.90 18.46 12.52
C THR A 229 9.24 17.03 12.96
N PHE A 230 9.33 16.08 12.03
CA PHE A 230 9.70 14.69 12.31
C PHE A 230 11.21 14.45 12.25
N ASP A 231 12.03 15.38 11.76
CA ASP A 231 13.49 15.19 11.62
C ASP A 231 14.16 14.99 13.00
N SER A 232 13.75 15.77 14.01
CA SER A 232 14.22 15.62 15.40
C SER A 232 13.73 14.31 16.02
N ARG A 233 12.51 13.88 15.68
CA ARG A 233 11.89 12.63 16.15
C ARG A 233 12.61 11.40 15.58
N HIS A 234 13.09 11.48 14.33
CA HIS A 234 13.89 10.42 13.70
C HIS A 234 15.20 10.11 14.43
N LEU A 235 15.69 11.02 15.28
CA LEU A 235 16.86 10.77 16.13
C LEU A 235 16.61 9.66 17.16
N TYR A 236 15.35 9.45 17.57
CA TYR A 236 14.93 8.42 18.52
C TYR A 236 14.62 7.08 17.83
N THR A 237 14.43 7.10 16.51
CA THR A 237 13.90 5.96 15.74
C THR A 237 14.86 5.46 14.65
N LYS A 238 16.16 5.72 14.82
CA LYS A 238 17.22 5.42 13.83
C LYS A 238 17.30 3.95 13.40
N LYS A 239 16.78 3.04 14.21
CA LYS A 239 16.83 1.59 13.97
C LYS A 239 15.50 0.96 14.34
N VAL A 240 15.22 -0.17 13.70
CA VAL A 240 14.16 -1.10 14.08
C VAL A 240 14.42 -1.60 15.50
N CYS A 241 13.35 -1.74 16.29
CA CYS A 241 13.45 -2.23 17.66
C CYS A 241 13.84 -3.71 17.69
N GLY A 242 14.59 -4.11 18.72
CA GLY A 242 15.03 -5.50 18.89
C GLY A 242 13.90 -6.49 19.10
N ASP A 243 14.27 -7.76 19.16
CA ASP A 243 13.34 -8.86 19.44
C ASP A 243 12.71 -8.66 20.82
N GLY A 244 11.39 -8.77 20.90
CA GLY A 244 10.64 -8.56 22.14
C GLY A 244 10.25 -7.11 22.46
N SER A 245 10.57 -6.15 21.59
CA SER A 245 9.96 -4.82 21.59
C SER A 245 9.12 -4.59 20.33
N ILE A 246 8.18 -3.65 20.39
CA ILE A 246 7.28 -3.27 19.30
C ILE A 246 7.24 -1.75 19.24
N ARG A 247 7.73 -1.15 18.16
CA ARG A 247 7.47 0.26 17.88
C ARG A 247 6.11 0.42 17.20
N ALA A 248 5.16 1.04 17.89
CA ALA A 248 3.83 1.32 17.39
C ALA A 248 3.67 2.80 17.00
N VAL A 249 2.99 3.05 15.88
CA VAL A 249 2.61 4.38 15.39
C VAL A 249 1.09 4.46 15.23
N SER A 250 0.47 5.56 15.66
CA SER A 250 -0.90 5.93 15.29
C SER A 250 -0.89 7.31 14.66
N TYR A 251 -1.51 7.48 13.48
CA TYR A 251 -1.47 8.75 12.77
C TYR A 251 -2.65 8.97 11.82
N ASN A 252 -3.45 10.01 12.06
CA ASN A 252 -4.37 10.55 11.06
C ASN A 252 -3.57 11.38 10.04
N ILE A 253 -3.58 10.97 8.77
CA ILE A 253 -2.72 11.55 7.73
C ILE A 253 -3.40 12.61 6.86
N LEU A 254 -4.59 13.05 7.24
CA LEU A 254 -5.41 14.04 6.53
C LEU A 254 -5.74 13.61 5.10
N ALA A 255 -6.97 13.14 4.87
CA ALA A 255 -7.38 12.65 3.57
C ALA A 255 -7.43 13.79 2.54
N ASP A 256 -6.98 13.51 1.32
CA ASP A 256 -7.00 14.48 0.24
C ASP A 256 -8.42 14.90 -0.14
N THR A 257 -9.37 13.96 -0.04
CA THR A 257 -10.80 14.27 -0.23
C THR A 257 -11.30 15.39 0.68
N TYR A 258 -10.66 15.66 1.82
CA TYR A 258 -10.99 16.78 2.70
C TYR A 258 -10.04 17.97 2.47
N ALA A 259 -8.73 17.74 2.33
CA ALA A 259 -7.74 18.80 2.20
C ALA A 259 -7.85 19.63 0.90
N GLN A 260 -8.26 19.02 -0.22
CA GLN A 260 -8.27 19.68 -1.53
C GLN A 260 -9.43 20.68 -1.73
N THR A 261 -10.40 20.71 -0.81
CA THR A 261 -11.59 21.56 -0.97
C THR A 261 -11.24 23.05 -0.84
N GLU A 262 -11.97 23.91 -1.54
CA GLU A 262 -11.81 25.37 -1.42
C GLU A 262 -12.06 25.84 0.01
N PHE A 263 -13.04 25.23 0.70
CA PHE A 263 -13.33 25.49 2.11
C PHE A 263 -12.12 25.15 3.00
N SER A 264 -11.48 24.00 2.80
CA SER A 264 -10.28 23.63 3.56
C SER A 264 -9.15 24.62 3.33
N ARG A 265 -8.90 25.03 2.08
CA ARG A 265 -7.83 25.97 1.74
C ARG A 265 -8.06 27.39 2.25
N THR A 266 -9.31 27.84 2.32
CA THR A 266 -9.63 29.24 2.64
C THR A 266 -10.16 29.45 4.06
N VAL A 267 -10.67 28.41 4.72
CA VAL A 267 -11.30 28.48 6.05
C VAL A 267 -10.57 27.64 7.08
N LEU A 268 -10.30 26.36 6.81
CA LEU A 268 -9.65 25.48 7.80
C LEU A 268 -8.13 25.70 7.89
N TYR A 269 -7.49 25.86 6.73
CA TYR A 269 -6.04 25.93 6.57
C TYR A 269 -5.55 27.19 5.81
N PRO A 270 -6.10 28.40 6.04
CA PRO A 270 -5.71 29.61 5.29
C PRO A 270 -4.26 30.05 5.54
N TYR A 271 -3.63 29.54 6.60
CA TYR A 271 -2.23 29.77 6.95
C TYR A 271 -1.26 28.84 6.22
N CYS A 272 -1.74 27.69 5.73
CA CYS A 272 -0.88 26.72 5.06
C CYS A 272 -0.61 27.17 3.62
N ALA A 273 0.66 27.09 3.19
CA ALA A 273 1.02 27.38 1.82
C ALA A 273 0.25 26.44 0.88
N PRO A 274 -0.42 26.94 -0.19
CA PRO A 274 -1.30 26.10 -1.02
C PRO A 274 -0.61 24.85 -1.59
N TYR A 275 0.66 24.96 -2.00
CA TYR A 275 1.42 23.82 -2.52
C TYR A 275 1.71 22.74 -1.47
N ALA A 276 1.73 23.11 -0.18
CA ALA A 276 1.98 22.17 0.91
C ALA A 276 0.72 21.37 1.31
N LEU A 277 -0.47 21.83 0.89
CA LEU A 277 -1.72 21.07 0.98
C LEU A 277 -1.89 20.05 -0.14
N GLU A 278 -1.21 20.24 -1.27
CA GLU A 278 -1.30 19.33 -2.42
C GLU A 278 -0.84 17.92 -2.05
N LEU A 279 -1.58 16.92 -2.50
CA LEU A 279 -1.37 15.52 -2.14
C LEU A 279 0.06 15.04 -2.41
N ASP A 280 0.60 15.36 -3.58
CA ASP A 280 1.93 14.92 -3.99
C ASP A 280 3.02 15.45 -3.05
N TYR A 281 2.86 16.67 -2.52
CA TYR A 281 3.78 17.24 -1.54
C TYR A 281 3.65 16.53 -0.19
N ARG A 282 2.43 16.43 0.35
CA ARG A 282 2.18 15.76 1.64
C ARG A 282 2.65 14.31 1.62
N GLN A 283 2.44 13.58 0.53
CA GLN A 283 2.90 12.21 0.36
C GLN A 283 4.43 12.07 0.42
N ASN A 284 5.19 13.04 -0.11
CA ASN A 284 6.65 13.01 0.01
C ASN A 284 7.05 13.09 1.50
N LEU A 285 6.46 14.02 2.24
CA LEU A 285 6.70 14.19 3.67
C LEU A 285 6.28 12.95 4.46
N LEU A 286 5.06 12.43 4.25
CA LEU A 286 4.55 11.22 4.92
C LEU A 286 5.45 10.01 4.68
N LYS A 287 5.96 9.82 3.46
CA LYS A 287 6.89 8.70 3.16
C LYS A 287 8.18 8.83 3.93
N LYS A 288 8.79 10.01 3.96
CA LYS A 288 10.02 10.27 4.73
C LYS A 288 9.75 10.07 6.22
N GLU A 289 8.65 10.63 6.72
CA GLU A 289 8.23 10.58 8.11
C GLU A 289 8.04 9.13 8.59
N LEU A 290 7.15 8.38 7.94
CA LEU A 290 6.80 7.01 8.34
C LEU A 290 7.96 6.03 8.18
N ALA A 291 8.74 6.15 7.10
CA ALA A 291 9.92 5.30 6.89
C ALA A 291 11.01 5.55 7.95
N GLY A 292 11.25 6.82 8.29
CA GLY A 292 12.25 7.19 9.29
C GLY A 292 11.90 6.78 10.72
N TYR A 293 10.63 6.45 11.01
CA TYR A 293 10.24 5.89 12.30
C TYR A 293 10.71 4.44 12.51
N SER A 294 11.13 3.73 11.46
CA SER A 294 11.57 2.33 11.58
C SER A 294 10.58 1.48 12.41
N ALA A 295 9.28 1.73 12.23
CA ALA A 295 8.23 1.18 13.07
C ALA A 295 7.98 -0.30 12.78
N ASP A 296 7.38 -0.99 13.75
CA ASP A 296 6.97 -2.39 13.62
C ASP A 296 5.48 -2.51 13.32
N LEU A 297 4.69 -1.58 13.84
CA LEU A 297 3.25 -1.44 13.61
C LEU A 297 2.92 0.02 13.31
N ILE A 298 2.15 0.28 12.25
CA ILE A 298 1.67 1.61 11.90
C ILE A 298 0.17 1.54 11.63
N CYS A 299 -0.62 2.23 12.46
CA CYS A 299 -2.06 2.38 12.28
C CYS A 299 -2.36 3.80 11.77
N LEU A 300 -2.92 3.91 10.57
CA LEU A 300 -3.24 5.17 9.93
C LEU A 300 -4.75 5.36 9.82
N GLN A 301 -5.18 6.62 9.94
CA GLN A 301 -6.55 7.06 9.69
C GLN A 301 -6.54 8.07 8.54
N GLU A 302 -7.70 8.27 7.89
CA GLU A 302 -7.84 9.18 6.74
C GLU A 302 -6.95 8.84 5.55
N VAL A 303 -6.82 7.55 5.26
CA VAL A 303 -6.05 7.08 4.11
C VAL A 303 -6.95 6.97 2.90
N ASP A 304 -6.80 7.85 1.90
CA ASP A 304 -7.51 7.68 0.63
C ASP A 304 -7.10 6.35 -0.04
N LYS A 305 -8.03 5.70 -0.74
CA LYS A 305 -7.76 4.42 -1.41
C LYS A 305 -6.57 4.48 -2.38
N SER A 306 -6.46 5.56 -3.16
CA SER A 306 -5.34 5.77 -4.08
C SER A 306 -4.03 6.02 -3.34
N VAL A 307 -4.06 6.76 -2.23
CA VAL A 307 -2.89 6.99 -1.37
C VAL A 307 -2.36 5.66 -0.84
N PHE A 308 -3.23 4.76 -0.38
CA PHE A 308 -2.80 3.42 0.04
C PHE A 308 -2.18 2.63 -1.11
N VAL A 309 -2.92 2.42 -2.21
CA VAL A 309 -2.53 1.51 -3.31
C VAL A 309 -1.33 2.01 -4.10
N ASP A 310 -1.28 3.31 -4.40
CA ASP A 310 -0.30 3.88 -5.33
C ASP A 310 0.90 4.51 -4.63
N SER A 311 0.79 4.79 -3.32
CA SER A 311 1.80 5.60 -2.61
C SER A 311 2.35 4.92 -1.36
N LEU A 312 1.53 4.71 -0.32
CA LEU A 312 1.99 4.24 0.99
C LEU A 312 2.34 2.75 0.99
N ALA A 313 1.50 1.88 0.42
CA ALA A 313 1.78 0.45 0.39
C ALA A 313 3.08 0.13 -0.37
N PRO A 314 3.30 0.64 -1.60
CA PRO A 314 4.57 0.42 -2.29
C PRO A 314 5.78 1.05 -1.59
N ALA A 315 5.58 2.17 -0.88
CA ALA A 315 6.66 2.84 -0.16
C ALA A 315 7.07 2.06 1.09
N LEU A 316 6.13 1.71 1.97
CA LEU A 316 6.41 1.02 3.22
C LEU A 316 6.82 -0.45 3.01
N ASP A 317 6.37 -1.09 1.94
CA ASP A 317 6.88 -2.39 1.46
C ASP A 317 8.38 -2.32 1.18
N ALA A 318 8.87 -1.22 0.58
CA ALA A 318 10.30 -1.03 0.35
C ALA A 318 11.11 -0.89 1.66
N PHE A 319 10.46 -0.65 2.80
CA PHE A 319 11.05 -0.62 4.14
C PHE A 319 10.66 -1.85 4.99
N GLY A 320 10.12 -2.90 4.37
CA GLY A 320 9.82 -4.19 5.00
C GLY A 320 8.48 -4.25 5.75
N LEU A 321 7.53 -3.36 5.46
CA LEU A 321 6.18 -3.43 6.04
C LEU A 321 5.14 -3.82 5.00
N GLU A 322 4.26 -4.75 5.38
CA GLU A 322 3.07 -5.11 4.62
C GLU A 322 1.86 -4.36 5.16
N GLY A 323 0.94 -3.95 4.28
CA GLY A 323 -0.19 -3.10 4.62
C GLY A 323 -1.55 -3.75 4.39
N LEU A 324 -2.49 -3.46 5.29
CA LEU A 324 -3.89 -3.86 5.23
C LEU A 324 -4.77 -2.61 5.17
N PHE A 325 -5.78 -2.59 4.31
CA PHE A 325 -6.64 -1.42 4.10
C PHE A 325 -8.12 -1.74 4.27
N LYS A 326 -8.82 -0.90 5.05
CA LYS A 326 -10.27 -0.95 5.22
C LYS A 326 -10.86 0.42 4.92
N ILE A 327 -11.58 0.52 3.81
CA ILE A 327 -12.31 1.74 3.44
C ILE A 327 -13.52 1.95 4.36
N LYS A 328 -13.84 3.20 4.71
CA LYS A 328 -15.11 3.54 5.33
C LYS A 328 -16.22 3.49 4.28
N GLU A 329 -17.38 2.95 4.66
CA GLU A 329 -18.48 2.84 3.72
C GLU A 329 -18.96 4.22 3.25
N LYS A 330 -19.29 4.34 1.96
CA LYS A 330 -19.79 5.60 1.36
C LYS A 330 -18.79 6.77 1.43
N GLN A 331 -17.52 6.50 1.72
CA GLN A 331 -16.44 7.49 1.75
C GLN A 331 -15.28 7.07 0.82
N HIS A 332 -14.34 7.98 0.61
CA HIS A 332 -13.17 7.77 -0.27
C HIS A 332 -11.88 7.43 0.48
N GLU A 333 -11.92 7.53 1.82
CA GLU A 333 -10.83 7.25 2.74
C GLU A 333 -11.20 6.13 3.74
N GLY A 334 -10.19 5.65 4.45
CA GLY A 334 -10.39 4.71 5.54
C GLY A 334 -9.14 4.51 6.38
N LEU A 335 -8.98 3.29 6.85
CA LEU A 335 -7.98 2.89 7.82
C LEU A 335 -6.94 2.00 7.15
N ALA A 336 -5.68 2.17 7.55
CA ALA A 336 -4.62 1.25 7.18
C ALA A 336 -3.85 0.76 8.40
N THR A 337 -3.50 -0.52 8.41
CA THR A 337 -2.57 -1.10 9.40
C THR A 337 -1.41 -1.71 8.64
N PHE A 338 -0.21 -1.25 8.93
CA PHE A 338 1.03 -1.84 8.42
C PHE A 338 1.75 -2.59 9.53
N TYR A 339 2.31 -3.75 9.20
CA TYR A 339 3.14 -4.53 10.10
C TYR A 339 4.44 -4.94 9.42
N ARG A 340 5.53 -4.95 10.20
CA ARG A 340 6.84 -5.35 9.70
C ARG A 340 6.93 -6.87 9.52
N THR A 341 7.25 -7.32 8.31
CA THR A 341 7.13 -8.74 7.91
C THR A 341 8.23 -9.65 8.45
N ASP A 342 9.37 -9.09 8.85
CA ASP A 342 10.43 -9.83 9.53
C ASP A 342 10.12 -10.09 11.03
N LYS A 343 9.18 -9.34 11.63
CA LYS A 343 8.74 -9.48 13.03
C LYS A 343 7.35 -10.08 13.19
N PHE A 344 6.46 -9.88 12.22
CA PHE A 344 5.07 -10.32 12.30
C PHE A 344 4.58 -11.00 11.01
N SER A 345 3.75 -12.01 11.19
CA SER A 345 2.88 -12.56 10.15
C SER A 345 1.41 -12.32 10.49
N LEU A 346 0.59 -12.04 9.48
CA LEU A 346 -0.85 -11.91 9.64
C LEU A 346 -1.50 -13.30 9.81
N LEU A 347 -2.26 -13.48 10.90
CA LEU A 347 -3.07 -14.69 11.11
C LEU A 347 -4.50 -14.54 10.61
N SER A 348 -5.15 -13.42 10.91
CA SER A 348 -6.55 -13.18 10.53
C SER A 348 -6.92 -11.69 10.60
N GLN A 349 -7.95 -11.30 9.86
CA GLN A 349 -8.54 -9.96 9.85
C GLN A 349 -10.02 -10.04 10.22
N HIS A 350 -10.51 -9.06 10.99
CA HIS A 350 -11.87 -9.06 11.55
C HIS A 350 -12.49 -7.65 11.50
N ASP A 351 -12.39 -6.99 10.36
CA ASP A 351 -12.85 -5.61 10.20
C ASP A 351 -14.38 -5.50 10.19
N ILE A 352 -14.95 -4.50 10.86
CA ILE A 352 -16.39 -4.28 10.94
C ILE A 352 -16.80 -2.82 10.70
N PRO A 353 -17.87 -2.55 9.95
CA PRO A 353 -18.61 -1.30 10.07
C PRO A 353 -19.41 -1.29 11.38
N PHE A 354 -19.28 -0.24 12.20
CA PHE A 354 -19.96 -0.21 13.50
C PHE A 354 -21.48 -0.25 13.38
N SER A 355 -22.03 0.46 12.39
CA SER A 355 -23.47 0.54 12.15
C SER A 355 -24.05 -0.80 11.73
N GLU A 356 -23.35 -1.57 10.89
CA GLU A 356 -23.78 -2.91 10.50
C GLU A 356 -23.68 -3.88 11.68
N ALA A 357 -22.50 -3.96 12.31
CA ALA A 357 -22.24 -4.91 13.40
C ALA A 357 -23.26 -4.75 14.54
N LEU A 358 -23.58 -3.51 14.93
CA LEU A 358 -24.52 -3.23 16.02
C LEU A 358 -25.89 -3.91 15.85
N VAL A 359 -26.36 -4.08 14.62
CA VAL A 359 -27.70 -4.63 14.34
C VAL A 359 -27.69 -6.06 13.80
N SER A 360 -26.63 -6.47 13.11
CA SER A 360 -26.56 -7.78 12.45
C SER A 360 -25.84 -8.84 13.30
N ASP A 361 -24.91 -8.45 14.17
CA ASP A 361 -24.12 -9.38 14.95
C ASP A 361 -24.77 -9.66 16.33
N PRO A 362 -25.08 -10.93 16.66
CA PRO A 362 -25.59 -11.31 17.98
C PRO A 362 -24.70 -10.86 19.15
N LEU A 363 -23.39 -10.67 18.92
CA LEU A 363 -22.44 -10.16 19.91
C LEU A 363 -22.86 -8.81 20.50
N HIS A 364 -23.53 -7.98 19.71
CA HIS A 364 -23.91 -6.61 20.10
C HIS A 364 -25.38 -6.48 20.50
N LYS A 365 -26.10 -7.61 20.63
CA LYS A 365 -27.53 -7.63 20.92
C LYS A 365 -27.91 -6.85 22.19
N GLU A 366 -27.16 -7.02 23.28
CA GLU A 366 -27.45 -6.31 24.54
C GLU A 366 -27.38 -4.78 24.37
N LEU A 367 -26.35 -4.29 23.66
CA LEU A 367 -26.18 -2.88 23.37
C LEU A 367 -27.27 -2.37 22.43
N CYS A 368 -27.62 -3.15 21.40
CA CYS A 368 -28.69 -2.83 20.47
C CYS A 368 -30.05 -2.71 21.19
N ASP A 369 -30.37 -3.66 22.06
CA ASP A 369 -31.62 -3.68 22.85
C ASP A 369 -31.66 -2.47 23.82
N LYS A 370 -30.54 -2.08 24.43
CA LYS A 370 -30.44 -0.85 25.25
C LYS A 370 -30.69 0.42 24.42
N LEU A 371 -30.11 0.49 23.22
CA LEU A 371 -30.18 1.65 22.33
C LEU A 371 -31.54 1.78 21.63
N ALA A 372 -32.28 0.68 21.44
CA ALA A 372 -33.62 0.69 20.86
C ALA A 372 -34.63 1.54 21.68
N ARG A 373 -34.33 1.82 22.96
CA ARG A 373 -35.09 2.76 23.81
C ARG A 373 -34.90 4.23 23.40
N TYR A 374 -33.91 4.51 22.55
CA TYR A 374 -33.49 5.85 22.09
C TYR A 374 -33.45 5.90 20.55
N PRO A 375 -34.60 5.83 19.87
CA PRO A 375 -34.67 5.63 18.42
C PRO A 375 -33.96 6.72 17.61
N LEU A 376 -33.97 7.98 18.07
CA LEU A 376 -33.28 9.08 17.40
C LEU A 376 -31.75 8.88 17.41
N VAL A 377 -31.19 8.49 18.55
CA VAL A 377 -29.75 8.21 18.66
C VAL A 377 -29.40 6.94 17.89
N GLN A 378 -30.24 5.91 17.96
CA GLN A 378 -30.07 4.68 17.19
C GLN A 378 -29.96 4.99 15.69
N GLU A 379 -30.90 5.75 15.14
CA GLU A 379 -30.87 6.15 13.73
C GLU A 379 -29.57 6.88 13.38
N LYS A 380 -29.15 7.83 14.21
CA LYS A 380 -27.90 8.57 14.00
C LYS A 380 -26.68 7.66 14.01
N VAL A 381 -26.58 6.71 14.94
CA VAL A 381 -25.48 5.74 14.99
C VAL A 381 -25.46 4.90 13.72
N LEU A 382 -26.62 4.41 13.26
CA LEU A 382 -26.73 3.58 12.05
C LEU A 382 -26.42 4.34 10.75
N GLN A 383 -26.57 5.66 10.75
CA GLN A 383 -26.17 6.53 9.65
C GLN A 383 -24.66 6.84 9.64
N ARG A 384 -23.86 6.40 10.63
CA ARG A 384 -22.41 6.60 10.63
C ARG A 384 -21.71 5.53 9.81
N SER A 385 -20.66 5.94 9.11
CA SER A 385 -19.80 5.11 8.25
C SER A 385 -18.49 4.70 8.93
N SER A 386 -18.28 5.08 10.20
CA SER A 386 -17.08 4.71 10.95
C SER A 386 -16.93 3.19 11.02
N VAL A 387 -15.69 2.74 10.90
CA VAL A 387 -15.32 1.32 10.88
C VAL A 387 -14.26 1.04 11.94
N LEU A 388 -14.14 -0.23 12.30
CA LEU A 388 -13.03 -0.78 13.07
C LEU A 388 -12.24 -1.72 12.16
N GLN A 389 -10.93 -1.51 12.08
CA GLN A 389 -10.00 -2.46 11.47
C GLN A 389 -9.37 -3.29 12.59
N VAL A 390 -9.36 -4.61 12.46
CA VAL A 390 -8.75 -5.52 13.45
C VAL A 390 -7.92 -6.58 12.75
N SER A 391 -6.65 -6.70 13.17
CA SER A 391 -5.71 -7.69 12.64
C SER A 391 -5.07 -8.45 13.79
N VAL A 392 -5.06 -9.78 13.68
CA VAL A 392 -4.32 -10.65 14.62
C VAL A 392 -2.99 -10.99 14.00
N LEU A 393 -1.91 -10.57 14.65
CA LEU A 393 -0.55 -10.78 14.19
C LEU A 393 0.17 -11.78 15.09
N GLN A 394 1.02 -12.62 14.50
CA GLN A 394 1.89 -13.56 15.22
C GLN A 394 3.34 -13.15 15.06
N SER A 395 4.12 -13.21 16.14
CA SER A 395 5.55 -12.97 16.06
C SER A 395 6.24 -14.07 15.24
N THR A 396 7.10 -13.67 14.31
CA THR A 396 7.94 -14.57 13.50
C THR A 396 9.04 -15.25 14.31
N THR A 397 9.51 -14.59 15.38
CA THR A 397 10.57 -15.09 16.27
C THR A 397 10.03 -15.92 17.43
N ASP A 398 8.79 -15.68 17.86
CA ASP A 398 8.12 -16.42 18.93
C ASP A 398 6.65 -16.71 18.60
N PRO A 399 6.32 -17.89 18.05
CA PRO A 399 4.94 -18.24 17.66
C PRO A 399 3.92 -18.25 18.80
N SER A 400 4.38 -18.27 20.06
CA SER A 400 3.51 -18.15 21.23
C SER A 400 2.96 -16.73 21.39
N ARG A 401 3.71 -15.71 20.94
CA ARG A 401 3.31 -14.31 20.98
C ARG A 401 2.42 -13.97 19.81
N LYS A 402 1.19 -13.62 20.13
CA LYS A 402 0.18 -13.09 19.21
C LYS A 402 -0.34 -11.79 19.76
N ILE A 403 -0.76 -10.87 18.90
CA ILE A 403 -1.28 -9.57 19.32
C ILE A 403 -2.49 -9.19 18.47
N CYS A 404 -3.51 -8.65 19.13
CA CYS A 404 -4.68 -8.08 18.50
C CYS A 404 -4.40 -6.59 18.28
N VAL A 405 -4.28 -6.16 17.03
CA VAL A 405 -4.08 -4.77 16.65
C VAL A 405 -5.38 -4.24 16.09
N ALA A 406 -5.96 -3.25 16.77
CA ALA A 406 -7.16 -2.57 16.36
C ALA A 406 -6.84 -1.12 15.95
N ASN A 407 -7.53 -0.62 14.94
CA ASN A 407 -7.41 0.74 14.43
C ASN A 407 -8.81 1.30 14.15
N THR A 408 -9.09 2.55 14.52
CA THR A 408 -10.37 3.20 14.21
C THR A 408 -10.24 4.71 13.96
N HIS A 409 -11.28 5.27 13.36
CA HIS A 409 -11.53 6.71 13.30
C HIS A 409 -13.00 6.95 13.65
N LEU A 410 -13.24 7.45 14.88
CA LEU A 410 -14.57 7.66 15.44
C LEU A 410 -15.27 8.91 14.88
N TYR A 411 -16.56 9.06 15.19
CA TYR A 411 -17.36 10.18 14.70
C TYR A 411 -16.82 11.55 15.16
N TRP A 412 -16.53 12.42 14.19
CA TRP A 412 -15.82 13.69 14.37
C TRP A 412 -16.61 14.81 15.07
N HIS A 413 -17.95 14.79 15.00
CA HIS A 413 -18.73 15.96 15.40
C HIS A 413 -18.54 16.28 16.90
N PRO A 414 -18.29 17.54 17.29
CA PRO A 414 -17.99 17.89 18.68
C PRO A 414 -19.07 17.43 19.66
N LYS A 415 -20.35 17.57 19.29
CA LYS A 415 -21.52 17.15 20.10
C LYS A 415 -21.82 15.64 20.04
N GLY A 416 -20.99 14.84 19.39
CA GLY A 416 -21.21 13.42 19.13
C GLY A 416 -20.70 12.46 20.22
N GLY A 417 -20.55 12.92 21.48
CA GLY A 417 -20.01 12.11 22.58
C GLY A 417 -20.78 10.80 22.81
N ASN A 418 -22.10 10.88 22.85
CA ASN A 418 -22.98 9.71 22.95
C ASN A 418 -22.79 8.69 21.81
N ILE A 419 -22.61 9.16 20.57
CA ILE A 419 -22.36 8.31 19.39
C ILE A 419 -20.99 7.63 19.51
N ARG A 420 -19.95 8.37 19.91
CA ARG A 420 -18.60 7.82 20.09
C ARG A 420 -18.58 6.75 21.19
N LEU A 421 -19.30 6.95 22.30
CA LEU A 421 -19.47 5.96 23.34
C LEU A 421 -20.04 4.64 22.82
N ILE A 422 -21.10 4.71 22.00
CA ILE A 422 -21.72 3.53 21.39
C ILE A 422 -20.75 2.85 20.42
N GLN A 423 -20.03 3.62 19.59
CA GLN A 423 -19.03 3.07 18.67
C GLN A 423 -17.91 2.32 19.41
N VAL A 424 -17.39 2.90 20.50
CA VAL A 424 -16.36 2.25 21.32
C VAL A 424 -16.91 1.03 22.05
N ALA A 425 -18.17 1.03 22.48
CA ALA A 425 -18.79 -0.13 23.09
C ALA A 425 -18.87 -1.31 22.11
N VAL A 426 -19.27 -1.05 20.86
CA VAL A 426 -19.21 -2.05 19.77
C VAL A 426 -17.77 -2.51 19.58
N ALA A 427 -16.82 -1.58 19.48
CA ALA A 427 -15.41 -1.89 19.24
C ALA A 427 -14.81 -2.81 20.31
N LEU A 428 -14.97 -2.47 21.59
CA LEU A 428 -14.40 -3.23 22.70
C LEU A 428 -15.09 -4.57 22.89
N SER A 429 -16.39 -4.67 22.60
CA SER A 429 -17.09 -5.97 22.57
C SER A 429 -16.54 -6.87 21.46
N HIS A 430 -16.29 -6.32 20.27
CA HIS A 430 -15.72 -7.06 19.13
C HIS A 430 -14.28 -7.49 19.39
N ILE A 431 -13.44 -6.58 19.89
CA ILE A 431 -12.06 -6.87 20.28
C ILE A 431 -12.02 -7.94 21.37
N LYS A 432 -12.95 -7.92 22.34
CA LYS A 432 -13.06 -8.96 23.37
C LYS A 432 -13.35 -10.31 22.76
N HIS A 433 -14.28 -10.40 21.83
CA HIS A 433 -14.56 -11.66 21.15
C HIS A 433 -13.30 -12.22 20.48
N ILE A 434 -12.54 -11.37 19.78
CA ILE A 434 -11.32 -11.79 19.08
C ILE A 434 -10.20 -12.16 20.06
N ALA A 435 -9.89 -11.29 21.02
CA ALA A 435 -8.72 -11.39 21.89
C ALA A 435 -8.93 -12.28 23.13
N CYS A 436 -10.16 -12.66 23.43
CA CYS A 436 -10.49 -13.53 24.57
C CYS A 436 -11.12 -14.85 24.13
N ASP A 437 -11.99 -14.86 23.11
CA ASP A 437 -12.73 -16.07 22.73
C ASP A 437 -12.07 -16.79 21.54
N LEU A 438 -11.76 -16.07 20.45
CA LEU A 438 -11.15 -16.67 19.25
C LEU A 438 -9.65 -16.97 19.43
N TYR A 439 -8.92 -16.03 20.03
CA TYR A 439 -7.51 -16.16 20.37
C TYR A 439 -7.34 -15.95 21.88
N PRO A 440 -7.38 -17.02 22.69
CA PRO A 440 -7.47 -16.87 24.13
C PRO A 440 -6.32 -16.06 24.74
N SER A 441 -6.67 -14.91 25.33
CA SER A 441 -5.80 -14.06 26.14
C SER A 441 -4.60 -13.45 25.41
N ILE A 442 -4.80 -12.99 24.17
CA ILE A 442 -3.76 -12.25 23.44
C ILE A 442 -3.78 -10.76 23.80
N PRO A 443 -2.62 -10.08 23.87
CA PRO A 443 -2.56 -8.63 24.13
C PRO A 443 -3.25 -7.78 23.08
N ILE A 444 -3.62 -6.58 23.47
CA ILE A 444 -4.34 -5.62 22.62
C ILE A 444 -3.52 -4.34 22.48
N ILE A 445 -3.38 -3.88 21.24
CA ILE A 445 -3.05 -2.50 20.89
C ILE A 445 -4.24 -1.94 20.14
N PHE A 446 -4.84 -0.86 20.65
CA PHE A 446 -5.96 -0.17 20.03
C PHE A 446 -5.59 1.27 19.70
N CYS A 447 -5.20 1.48 18.45
CA CYS A 447 -4.84 2.77 17.88
C CYS A 447 -6.07 3.47 17.30
N GLY A 448 -5.98 4.79 17.12
CA GLY A 448 -6.99 5.52 16.37
C GLY A 448 -7.00 7.01 16.60
N ASP A 449 -7.77 7.67 15.75
CA ASP A 449 -8.34 8.99 16.01
C ASP A 449 -9.71 8.77 16.68
N PHE A 450 -9.77 9.06 17.97
CA PHE A 450 -10.97 8.84 18.77
C PHE A 450 -11.88 10.06 18.77
N ASN A 451 -11.48 11.20 18.17
CA ASN A 451 -12.22 12.46 18.20
C ASN A 451 -12.72 12.82 19.61
N SER A 452 -11.91 12.50 20.64
CA SER A 452 -12.29 12.51 22.04
C SER A 452 -11.13 12.99 22.90
N THR A 453 -11.33 14.06 23.68
CA THR A 453 -10.33 14.57 24.62
C THR A 453 -10.22 13.69 25.87
N PRO A 454 -9.15 13.82 26.67
CA PRO A 454 -9.00 13.05 27.91
C PRO A 454 -10.10 13.30 28.95
N SER A 455 -10.80 14.44 28.85
CA SER A 455 -11.94 14.78 29.71
C SER A 455 -13.27 14.16 29.28
N SER A 456 -13.31 13.47 28.14
CA SER A 456 -14.55 12.91 27.59
C SER A 456 -14.95 11.60 28.27
N GLY A 457 -16.25 11.29 28.23
CA GLY A 457 -16.78 10.00 28.66
C GLY A 457 -16.22 8.85 27.82
N THR A 458 -15.96 9.08 26.53
CA THR A 458 -15.35 8.08 25.65
C THR A 458 -13.96 7.66 26.15
N TYR A 459 -13.09 8.62 26.48
CA TYR A 459 -11.77 8.33 27.05
C TYR A 459 -11.87 7.63 28.41
N SER A 460 -12.72 8.17 29.30
CA SER A 460 -12.95 7.60 30.63
C SER A 460 -13.46 6.17 30.57
N PHE A 461 -14.36 5.86 29.63
CA PHE A 461 -14.88 4.51 29.41
C PHE A 461 -13.76 3.53 29.05
N ILE A 462 -12.93 3.86 28.04
CA ILE A 462 -11.83 3.01 27.57
C ILE A 462 -10.79 2.76 28.68
N ASN A 463 -10.43 3.81 29.41
CA ASN A 463 -9.38 3.76 30.42
C ASN A 463 -9.86 3.10 31.74
N SER A 464 -11.08 3.40 32.18
CA SER A 464 -11.60 2.96 33.48
C SER A 464 -12.30 1.59 33.41
N GLY A 465 -12.76 1.17 32.22
CA GLY A 465 -13.50 -0.07 32.04
C GLY A 465 -15.01 0.05 32.23
N ALA A 466 -15.52 1.22 32.60
CA ALA A 466 -16.95 1.45 32.76
C ALA A 466 -17.29 2.94 32.63
N ILE A 467 -18.54 3.23 32.25
CA ILE A 467 -19.11 4.57 32.24
C ILE A 467 -20.51 4.52 32.84
N ALA A 468 -20.79 5.46 33.74
CA ALA A 468 -22.05 5.56 34.46
C ALA A 468 -23.20 6.05 33.56
N GLU A 469 -24.43 5.71 33.94
CA GLU A 469 -25.64 6.09 33.20
C GLU A 469 -25.92 7.60 33.25
N ASP A 470 -25.44 8.30 34.28
CA ASP A 470 -25.61 9.75 34.50
C ASP A 470 -24.47 10.62 33.94
N HIS A 471 -23.53 10.03 33.20
CA HIS A 471 -22.43 10.76 32.58
C HIS A 471 -22.94 11.80 31.55
N GLU A 472 -22.36 12.99 31.52
CA GLU A 472 -22.82 14.12 30.71
C GLU A 472 -22.76 13.86 29.19
N ASP A 473 -21.78 13.10 28.72
CA ASP A 473 -21.66 12.69 27.31
C ASP A 473 -22.90 11.93 26.78
N TRP A 474 -23.72 11.33 27.64
CA TRP A 474 -24.97 10.71 27.20
C TRP A 474 -25.99 11.73 26.68
N VAL A 475 -25.80 13.02 27.00
CA VAL A 475 -26.64 14.16 26.59
C VAL A 475 -25.82 15.16 25.76
N SER A 476 -24.72 14.72 25.14
CA SER A 476 -23.75 15.60 24.45
C SER A 476 -24.34 16.47 23.33
N ASN A 477 -25.49 16.07 22.76
CA ASN A 477 -26.21 16.83 21.75
C ASN A 477 -27.61 17.32 22.21
N GLY A 478 -27.82 17.44 23.52
CA GLY A 478 -29.06 17.93 24.13
C GLY A 478 -30.05 16.82 24.52
N GLU A 479 -31.10 17.21 25.23
CA GLU A 479 -32.10 16.30 25.84
C GLU A 479 -32.85 15.43 24.83
N GLU A 480 -33.06 15.92 23.62
CA GLU A 480 -33.75 15.16 22.55
C GLU A 480 -32.92 13.95 22.08
N GLU A 481 -31.60 14.04 22.20
CA GLU A 481 -30.64 13.02 21.76
C GLU A 481 -29.95 12.33 22.93
N LYS A 482 -30.57 12.33 24.10
CA LYS A 482 -30.04 11.59 25.24
C LYS A 482 -30.16 10.09 25.05
N CYS A 483 -29.15 9.35 25.49
CA CYS A 483 -29.19 7.88 25.53
C CYS A 483 -28.44 7.30 26.73
N ASN A 484 -28.85 7.72 27.93
CA ASN A 484 -28.29 7.26 29.20
C ASN A 484 -28.26 5.72 29.29
N MET A 485 -27.07 5.17 29.50
CA MET A 485 -26.92 3.74 29.77
C MET A 485 -25.62 3.44 30.52
N LEU A 486 -25.65 2.38 31.33
CA LEU A 486 -24.44 1.81 31.91
C LEU A 486 -23.73 0.91 30.89
N LEU A 487 -22.44 1.16 30.66
CA LEU A 487 -21.57 0.32 29.85
C LEU A 487 -20.32 -0.10 30.63
N SER A 488 -19.78 -1.27 30.31
CA SER A 488 -18.56 -1.80 30.91
C SER A 488 -17.81 -2.74 29.97
N HIS A 489 -16.49 -2.83 30.11
CA HIS A 489 -15.63 -3.78 29.43
C HIS A 489 -14.55 -4.35 30.37
N PRO A 490 -13.96 -5.53 30.08
CA PRO A 490 -13.05 -6.19 31.01
C PRO A 490 -11.60 -5.68 30.95
N PHE A 491 -11.21 -5.03 29.85
CA PHE A 491 -9.82 -4.65 29.60
C PHE A 491 -9.26 -3.63 30.60
N LYS A 492 -7.94 -3.66 30.78
CA LYS A 492 -7.16 -2.69 31.56
C LYS A 492 -6.28 -1.87 30.60
N LEU A 493 -6.94 -1.05 29.80
CA LEU A 493 -6.28 -0.24 28.78
C LEU A 493 -5.66 1.01 29.42
N LEU A 494 -4.50 1.42 28.91
CA LEU A 494 -3.89 2.72 29.20
C LEU A 494 -3.43 3.39 27.90
N SER A 495 -3.43 4.71 27.83
CA SER A 495 -2.83 5.44 26.71
C SER A 495 -1.30 5.39 26.81
N ALA A 496 -0.65 4.69 25.87
CA ALA A 496 0.80 4.49 25.88
C ALA A 496 1.60 5.79 25.73
N CYS A 497 1.06 6.76 24.98
CA CYS A 497 1.68 8.08 24.81
C CYS A 497 1.18 9.11 25.84
N GLY A 498 0.43 8.68 26.84
CA GLY A 498 -0.18 9.56 27.85
C GLY A 498 -1.29 10.45 27.27
N GLU A 499 -1.36 11.68 27.78
CA GLU A 499 -2.36 12.69 27.42
C GLU A 499 -1.63 13.96 26.97
N PRO A 500 -1.08 14.01 25.73
CA PRO A 500 -0.43 15.22 25.22
C PRO A 500 -1.34 16.44 25.28
N ALA A 501 -0.77 17.64 25.28
CA ALA A 501 -1.56 18.87 25.21
C ALA A 501 -2.48 18.88 23.98
N TYR A 502 -1.97 18.37 22.86
CA TYR A 502 -2.72 18.18 21.63
C TYR A 502 -2.06 17.12 20.75
N THR A 503 -2.87 16.49 19.92
CA THR A 503 -2.44 15.63 18.81
C THR A 503 -3.01 16.13 17.48
N ASN A 504 -4.08 16.94 17.51
CA ASN A 504 -4.55 17.77 16.40
C ASN A 504 -4.34 19.27 16.74
N TYR A 505 -3.83 20.05 15.78
CA TYR A 505 -3.58 21.49 16.00
C TYR A 505 -3.86 22.32 14.73
N VAL A 506 -5.02 22.98 14.69
CA VAL A 506 -5.46 23.81 13.57
C VAL A 506 -5.80 25.24 14.01
N GLY A 507 -5.98 26.15 13.05
CA GLY A 507 -6.51 27.48 13.31
C GLY A 507 -7.92 27.43 13.93
N GLY A 508 -8.02 27.67 15.24
CA GLY A 508 -9.29 27.73 15.96
C GLY A 508 -9.62 26.49 16.81
N PHE A 509 -8.87 25.40 16.70
CA PHE A 509 -9.05 24.21 17.53
C PHE A 509 -7.72 23.47 17.75
N HIS A 510 -7.50 22.97 18.95
CA HIS A 510 -6.44 22.00 19.25
C HIS A 510 -6.90 21.09 20.39
N GLY A 511 -6.47 19.84 20.34
CA GLY A 511 -6.82 18.86 21.37
C GLY A 511 -6.14 17.51 21.17
N CYS A 512 -6.07 16.75 22.25
CA CYS A 512 -5.61 15.36 22.21
C CYS A 512 -6.79 14.49 21.77
N LEU A 513 -6.74 14.00 20.53
CA LEU A 513 -7.79 13.19 19.92
C LEU A 513 -7.32 11.76 19.60
N ASP A 514 -6.01 11.59 19.46
CA ASP A 514 -5.36 10.35 19.03
C ASP A 514 -4.80 9.60 20.23
N TYR A 515 -4.89 8.28 20.22
CA TYR A 515 -4.35 7.43 21.29
C TYR A 515 -3.80 6.12 20.75
N ILE A 516 -2.82 5.57 21.48
CA ILE A 516 -2.38 4.18 21.36
C ILE A 516 -2.74 3.51 22.69
N PHE A 517 -3.91 2.88 22.78
CA PHE A 517 -4.32 2.16 23.97
C PHE A 517 -3.66 0.78 24.01
N ILE A 518 -3.04 0.42 25.12
CA ILE A 518 -2.41 -0.90 25.30
C ILE A 518 -2.99 -1.62 26.51
N ASP A 519 -3.08 -2.95 26.45
CA ASP A 519 -3.37 -3.75 27.64
C ASP A 519 -2.18 -3.73 28.61
N ARG A 520 -2.34 -3.02 29.72
CA ARG A 520 -1.28 -2.81 30.71
C ARG A 520 -0.88 -4.07 31.47
N ASN A 521 -1.68 -5.14 31.38
CA ASN A 521 -1.35 -6.40 32.04
C ASN A 521 -0.29 -7.18 31.25
N THR A 522 -0.17 -6.91 29.94
CA THR A 522 0.64 -7.71 29.02
C THR A 522 1.68 -6.91 28.26
N LEU A 523 1.52 -5.60 28.18
CA LEU A 523 2.46 -4.67 27.55
C LEU A 523 2.88 -3.56 28.53
N GLU A 524 4.12 -3.09 28.39
CA GLU A 524 4.63 -1.87 29.02
C GLU A 524 5.26 -0.93 28.00
N VAL A 525 5.30 0.36 28.35
CA VAL A 525 5.92 1.41 27.53
C VAL A 525 7.40 1.52 27.91
N GLU A 526 8.29 1.29 26.95
CA GLU A 526 9.73 1.48 27.14
C GLU A 526 10.12 2.95 26.91
N GLN A 527 9.57 3.56 25.86
CA GLN A 527 9.73 4.99 25.60
C GLN A 527 8.57 5.55 24.77
N VAL A 528 8.33 6.84 24.93
CA VAL A 528 7.46 7.64 24.06
C VAL A 528 8.37 8.58 23.27
N ILE A 529 8.26 8.58 21.95
CA ILE A 529 9.03 9.50 21.12
C ILE A 529 8.36 10.87 21.25
N PRO A 530 9.10 11.92 21.66
CA PRO A 530 8.50 13.22 21.93
C PRO A 530 7.76 13.77 20.72
N LEU A 531 6.62 14.42 20.98
CA LEU A 531 5.94 15.24 19.96
C LEU A 531 6.81 16.45 19.60
N PRO A 532 6.62 17.05 18.42
CA PRO A 532 7.23 18.33 18.09
C PRO A 532 6.93 19.38 19.17
N SER A 533 7.90 20.25 19.44
CA SER A 533 7.71 21.37 20.36
C SER A 533 6.60 22.31 19.88
N HIS A 534 6.02 23.08 20.80
CA HIS A 534 5.01 24.07 20.43
C HIS A 534 5.55 25.11 19.43
N GLU A 535 6.83 25.47 19.53
CA GLU A 535 7.50 26.36 18.58
C GLU A 535 7.55 25.76 17.16
N GLU A 536 7.90 24.47 17.03
CA GLU A 536 7.88 23.77 15.74
C GLU A 536 6.46 23.73 15.15
N VAL A 537 5.44 23.42 15.96
CA VAL A 537 4.03 23.34 15.55
C VAL A 537 3.48 24.69 15.09
N THR A 538 3.87 25.79 15.75
CA THR A 538 3.36 27.14 15.50
C THR A 538 4.24 27.99 14.59
N SER A 539 5.36 27.44 14.11
CA SER A 539 6.28 28.09 13.16
C SER A 539 5.58 28.66 11.92
N HIS A 540 4.49 28.01 11.49
CA HIS A 540 3.61 28.43 10.40
C HIS A 540 2.17 28.66 10.88
N GLN A 541 2.01 29.19 12.10
CA GLN A 541 0.74 29.41 12.81
C GLN A 541 0.07 28.14 13.34
N ALA A 542 -0.14 27.12 12.50
CA ALA A 542 -0.76 25.84 12.88
C ALA A 542 -0.40 24.73 11.84
N LEU A 543 -1.05 23.57 11.95
CA LEU A 543 -0.87 22.42 11.05
C LEU A 543 -2.07 22.25 10.10
N PRO A 544 -1.89 21.72 8.87
CA PRO A 544 -0.63 21.33 8.24
C PRO A 544 0.21 22.56 7.84
N SER A 545 1.46 22.31 7.46
CA SER A 545 2.39 23.35 7.02
C SER A 545 3.39 22.82 5.99
N VAL A 546 4.27 23.69 5.50
CA VAL A 546 5.38 23.29 4.62
C VAL A 546 6.31 22.24 5.27
N SER A 547 6.32 22.18 6.61
CA SER A 547 7.18 21.29 7.40
C SER A 547 6.42 20.15 8.10
N HIS A 548 5.09 20.04 7.91
CA HIS A 548 4.24 19.04 8.56
C HIS A 548 3.04 18.64 7.67
N PRO A 549 2.86 17.35 7.32
CA PRO A 549 1.96 16.94 6.23
C PRO A 549 0.50 16.65 6.61
N SER A 550 0.13 16.76 7.89
CA SER A 550 -1.23 16.53 8.41
C SER A 550 -1.61 17.65 9.38
N ASP A 551 -2.89 17.78 9.72
CA ASP A 551 -3.35 18.57 10.86
C ASP A 551 -3.19 17.85 12.21
N HIS A 552 -2.91 16.54 12.17
CA HIS A 552 -2.56 15.73 13.33
C HIS A 552 -1.04 15.51 13.44
N ILE A 553 -0.60 15.02 14.61
CA ILE A 553 0.79 14.65 14.92
C ILE A 553 0.85 13.16 15.20
N ALA A 554 1.73 12.43 14.51
CA ALA A 554 1.91 11.00 14.72
C ALA A 554 2.28 10.67 16.18
N LEU A 555 1.54 9.77 16.82
CA LEU A 555 1.91 9.18 18.10
C LEU A 555 2.84 8.00 17.88
N ILE A 556 3.89 7.88 18.70
CA ILE A 556 4.91 6.84 18.55
C ILE A 556 5.41 6.43 19.93
N CYS A 557 5.38 5.13 20.19
CA CYS A 557 5.94 4.55 21.40
C CYS A 557 6.59 3.20 21.10
N ASP A 558 7.63 2.88 21.89
CA ASP A 558 8.19 1.54 21.93
C ASP A 558 7.56 0.80 23.11
N LEU A 559 7.02 -0.36 22.81
CA LEU A 559 6.32 -1.24 23.74
C LEU A 559 7.13 -2.51 23.96
N LYS A 560 7.00 -3.12 25.13
CA LYS A 560 7.62 -4.39 25.46
C LYS A 560 6.59 -5.37 26.01
N TRP A 561 6.75 -6.64 25.66
CA TRP A 561 6.01 -7.74 26.26
C TRP A 561 6.43 -7.90 27.73
N LYS A 562 5.45 -8.03 28.63
CA LYS A 562 5.68 -8.28 30.07
C LYS A 562 6.01 -9.74 30.38
#